data_AF-F5LH99-F1
#
_entry.id   AF-F5LH99-F1
#
_cell.length_a   1.000
_cell.length_b   1.000
_cell.length_c   1.000
_cell.angle_alpha   90.00
_cell.angle_beta   90.00
_cell.angle_gamma   90.00
#
_symmetry.space_group_name_H-M   'P 1'
#
loop_
_entity.id
_entity.type
_entity.pdbx_description
1 polymer ?
#
loop_
_entity_poly.entity_id
_entity_poly.type
_entity_poly.pdbx_seq_one_letter_code
_entity_poly.pdbx_strand_id
1 'polypeptide(L)' 'MLKKSAVELLSDYQLLDCFVQALQMKLGAEFLQQLASEIRRRNLY' A
#
# COMPACT_ATOMS: atom_id res chain seq x y z
N MET A 1 -21.66 4.49 -5.94
CA MET A 1 -20.23 4.64 -6.29
C MET A 1 -19.40 4.28 -5.08
N LEU A 2 -18.75 3.11 -5.07
CA LEU A 2 -17.83 2.74 -4.00
C LEU A 2 -16.60 3.64 -4.11
N LYS A 3 -16.32 4.44 -3.07
CA LYS A 3 -15.10 5.26 -2.98
C LYS A 3 -13.91 4.30 -2.88
N LYS A 4 -13.16 4.12 -3.97
CA LYS A 4 -11.89 3.38 -3.93
C LYS A 4 -10.92 4.13 -3.02
N SER A 5 -10.21 3.41 -2.15
CA SER A 5 -9.14 4.03 -1.36
C SER A 5 -7.98 4.45 -2.26
N ALA A 6 -7.22 5.47 -1.88
CA ALA A 6 -6.09 5.95 -2.69
C ALA A 6 -5.04 4.83 -2.95
N VAL A 7 -4.89 3.90 -2.01
CA VAL A 7 -3.99 2.74 -2.10
C VAL A 7 -4.43 1.77 -3.21
N GLU A 8 -5.74 1.61 -3.44
CA GLU A 8 -6.27 0.77 -4.53
C GLU A 8 -6.00 1.33 -5.93
N LEU A 9 -5.68 2.62 -6.04
CA LEU A 9 -5.41 3.29 -7.31
C LEU A 9 -3.93 3.27 -7.70
N LEU A 10 -3.03 2.90 -6.79
CA LEU A 10 -1.61 2.75 -7.09
C LEU A 10 -1.38 1.61 -8.08
N SER A 11 -0.44 1.76 -9.00
CA SER A 11 0.10 0.62 -9.76
C SER A 11 0.90 -0.31 -8.85
N ASP A 12 1.19 -1.53 -9.30
CA ASP A 12 1.94 -2.50 -8.49
C ASP A 12 3.33 -1.99 -8.11
N TYR A 13 4.02 -1.35 -9.06
CA TYR A 13 5.31 -0.70 -8.80
C TYR A 13 5.18 0.43 -7.78
N GLN A 14 4.19 1.30 -7.93
CA GLN A 14 3.96 2.42 -7.01
C GLN A 14 3.59 1.94 -5.60
N LEU A 15 2.84 0.84 -5.50
CA LEU A 15 2.42 0.26 -4.24
C LEU A 15 3.63 -0.32 -3.47
N LEU A 16 4.50 -1.06 -4.16
CA LEU A 16 5.72 -1.62 -3.57
C LEU A 16 6.71 -0.51 -3.16
N ASP A 17 6.95 0.48 -4.03
CA ASP A 17 7.82 1.61 -3.73
C ASP A 17 7.29 2.43 -2.53
N CYS A 18 5.98 2.71 -2.52
CA CYS A 18 5.33 3.40 -1.40
C CYS A 18 5.47 2.63 -0.08
N PHE A 19 5.34 1.29 -0.11
CA PHE A 19 5.54 0.46 1.07
C PHE A 19 6.96 0.52 1.61
N VAL A 20 7.98 0.46 0.74
CA VAL A 20 9.39 0.60 1.15
C VAL A 20 9.65 1.98 1.75
N GLN A 21 9.19 3.05 1.10
CA GLN A 21 9.37 4.41 1.60
C GLN A 21 8.64 4.63 2.92
N ALA A 22 7.42 4.11 3.07
CA ALA A 22 6.65 4.20 4.30
C ALA A 22 7.36 3.52 5.49
N LEU A 23 8.02 2.38 5.24
CA LEU A 23 8.86 1.71 6.25
C LEU A 23 10.09 2.55 6.63
N GLN A 24 10.79 3.12 5.64
CA GLN A 24 11.96 3.97 5.87
C GLN A 24 11.61 5.24 6.66
N MET A 25 10.45 5.85 6.36
CA MET A 25 9.93 7.02 7.04
C MET A 25 9.30 6.71 8.40
N LYS A 26 9.22 5.44 8.80
CA LYS A 26 8.56 4.98 10.03
C LYS A 26 7.13 5.53 10.16
N LEU A 27 6.37 5.47 9.06
CA LEU A 27 4.96 5.88 9.07
C LEU A 27 4.14 4.99 10.00
N GLY A 28 2.95 5.48 10.37
CA GLY A 28 2.07 4.81 11.31
C GLY A 28 1.71 3.37 10.89
N ALA A 29 1.60 2.48 11.87
CA ALA A 29 1.32 1.06 11.66
C ALA A 29 0.02 0.81 10.88
N GLU A 30 -1.00 1.65 11.06
CA GLU A 30 -2.26 1.55 10.31
C GLU A 30 -2.06 1.74 8.81
N PHE A 31 -1.25 2.74 8.41
CA PHE A 31 -0.97 2.99 7.00
C PHE A 31 -0.14 1.86 6.38
N LEU A 32 0.84 1.35 7.11
CA LEU A 32 1.62 0.18 6.69
C LEU A 32 0.75 -1.07 6.52
N GLN A 33 -0.25 -1.27 7.39
CA GLN A 33 -1.21 -2.36 7.26
C GLN A 33 -2.09 -2.22 6.02
N GLN A 34 -2.52 -1.00 5.67
CA GLN A 34 -3.29 -0.75 4.44
C GLN A 34 -2.49 -1.13 3.19
N LEU A 35 -1.22 -0.71 3.12
CA LEU A 35 -0.33 -1.06 2.01
C LEU A 35 -0.07 -2.57 1.95
N ALA A 36 0.25 -3.20 3.08
CA ALA A 36 0.51 -4.65 3.14
C ALA A 36 -0.72 -5.49 2.77
N SER A 37 -1.92 -5.04 3.16
CA SER A 37 -3.18 -5.68 2.80
C SER A 37 -3.40 -5.64 1.29
N GLU A 38 -3.14 -4.49 0.65
CA GLU A 38 -3.28 -4.34 -0.80
C GLU A 38 -2.23 -5.15 -1.58
N ILE A 39 -0.98 -5.18 -1.12
CA ILE A 39 0.09 -6.02 -1.71
C ILE A 39 -0.33 -7.49 -1.70
N ARG A 40 -0.89 -7.95 -0.58
CA ARG A 40 -1.43 -9.31 -0.45
C ARG A 40 -2.62 -9.55 -1.36
N ARG A 41 -3.56 -8.61 -1.42
CA ARG A 41 -4.73 -8.70 -2.31
C ARG A 41 -4.34 -8.88 -3.78
N ARG A 42 -3.21 -8.30 -4.19
CA ARG A 42 -2.68 -8.36 -5.57
C ARG A 42 -1.67 -9.48 -5.83
N ASN A 43 -1.33 -10.27 -4.81
CA ASN A 43 -0.30 -11.31 -4.89
C ASN A 43 1.08 -10.83 -5.37
N LEU A 44 1.56 -9.70 -4.85
CA LEU A 44 2.84 -9.10 -5.22
C LEU A 44 4.02 -9.54 -4.31
N TYR A 45 3.95 -10.74 -3.72
CA TYR A 45 4.98 -11.27 -2.80
C TYR A 45 6.23 -11.78 -3.52
#